data_AF-A0AAV9ZQY1-F1
#
_entry.id   AF-A0AAV9ZQY1-F1
#
_cell.length_a   1.000
_cell.length_b   1.000
_cell.length_c   1.000
_cell.angle_alpha   90.00
_cell.angle_beta   90.00
_cell.angle_gamma   90.00
#
_symmetry.space_group_name_H-M   'P 1'
#
loop_
_entity.id
_entity.type
_entity.pdbx_description
1 polymer ?
#
loop_
_entity_poly.entity_id
_entity_poly.type
_entity_poly.pdbx_seq_one_letter_code
_entity_poly.pdbx_strand_id
1 'polypeptide(L)'
;SPMDIEDDGFHPEFRADDEDFDGNRPEPLPPRFIFVKNHPHSRLPDKIIPLDASSDSSPETSLGNNDTEFDPDARPWAPFRSFADYKFATRCVKRRMTNQEIDEDLDDLHDGVFSSDCKVTFQTHRDVEKSLAAARITNISFHSETLVVDYDGPTLGKRYEVQVEFRDPWELTKWWACDASLVHVSTWHSQKKYLCAKGEIDLTNPLYNEPWTGETWWEVDVCFP
;
A
#
# COMPACT_ATOMS: atom_id res chain seq x y z
N SER A 1 -4.11 13.35 95.31
CA SER A 1 -4.74 12.14 95.88
C SER A 1 -6.22 12.16 95.58
N PRO A 2 -6.80 11.02 95.20
CA PRO A 2 -7.17 10.76 93.80
C PRO A 2 -8.64 10.32 93.65
N MET A 3 -9.14 10.26 92.42
CA MET A 3 -9.67 9.02 91.86
C MET A 3 -9.96 9.16 90.36
N ASP A 4 -9.32 8.26 89.61
CA ASP A 4 -9.60 7.86 88.25
C ASP A 4 -11.05 7.35 88.11
N ILE A 5 -11.60 7.41 86.89
CA ILE A 5 -12.19 6.27 86.19
C ILE A 5 -12.29 6.62 84.70
N GLU A 6 -11.77 5.68 83.93
CA GLU A 6 -11.62 5.52 82.48
C GLU A 6 -12.93 5.65 81.69
N ASP A 7 -12.85 6.22 80.49
CA ASP A 7 -13.82 5.99 79.41
C ASP A 7 -13.06 5.67 78.12
N ASP A 8 -13.15 4.40 77.72
CA ASP A 8 -12.55 3.78 76.54
C ASP A 8 -13.28 4.23 75.27
N GLY A 9 -12.82 5.31 74.66
CA GLY A 9 -13.21 5.74 73.32
C GLY A 9 -12.28 5.16 72.25
N PHE A 10 -12.61 3.98 71.75
CA PHE A 10 -11.98 3.34 70.59
C PHE A 10 -12.14 4.21 69.34
N HIS A 11 -11.13 5.00 68.99
CA HIS A 11 -11.05 5.75 67.73
C HIS A 11 -10.19 4.94 66.75
N PRO A 12 -10.76 4.22 65.76
CA PRO A 12 -9.96 3.72 64.66
C PRO A 12 -9.54 4.92 63.81
N GLU A 13 -8.24 5.19 63.76
CA GLU A 13 -7.63 6.01 62.71
C GLU A 13 -8.03 5.39 61.37
N PHE A 14 -8.97 6.04 60.68
CA PHE A 14 -9.27 5.77 59.29
C PHE A 14 -8.04 6.22 58.50
N ARG A 15 -7.07 5.32 58.33
CA ARG A 15 -6.11 5.42 57.23
C ARG A 15 -6.94 5.40 55.96
N ALA A 16 -7.08 6.55 55.33
CA ALA A 16 -7.44 6.63 53.93
C ALA A 16 -6.28 5.98 53.17
N ASP A 17 -6.40 4.68 52.93
CA ASP A 17 -5.71 4.04 51.82
C ASP A 17 -6.39 4.57 50.55
N ASP A 18 -6.01 5.77 50.14
CA ASP A 18 -6.28 6.28 48.80
C ASP A 18 -5.37 5.51 47.83
N GLU A 19 -5.71 4.24 47.58
CA GLU A 19 -5.33 3.58 46.35
C GLU A 19 -6.15 4.23 45.22
N ASP A 20 -5.68 5.40 44.78
CA ASP A 20 -6.15 6.02 43.56
C ASP A 20 -5.73 5.15 42.38
N PHE A 21 -6.71 4.36 41.97
CA PHE A 21 -6.84 3.66 40.71
C PHE A 21 -6.81 4.68 39.55
N ASP A 22 -5.64 5.24 39.20
CA ASP A 22 -5.51 6.11 38.00
C ASP A 22 -5.38 5.24 36.74
N GLY A 23 -6.49 4.57 36.43
CA GLY A 23 -6.71 3.98 35.13
C GLY A 23 -6.81 5.06 34.07
N ASN A 24 -5.79 5.12 33.22
CA ASN A 24 -5.87 5.64 31.86
C ASN A 24 -6.17 7.14 31.73
N ARG A 25 -5.23 8.01 32.15
CA ARG A 25 -5.23 9.40 31.66
C ARG A 25 -5.03 9.38 30.13
N PRO A 26 -5.91 10.03 29.35
CA PRO A 26 -5.69 10.15 27.91
C PRO A 26 -4.37 10.88 27.67
N GLU A 27 -3.52 10.30 26.84
CA GLU A 27 -2.24 10.93 26.47
C GLU A 27 -2.50 12.35 25.94
N PRO A 28 -1.66 13.32 26.31
CA PRO A 28 -1.82 14.69 25.83
C PRO A 28 -1.63 14.74 24.31
N LEU A 29 -2.55 15.44 23.63
CA LEU A 29 -2.50 15.56 22.18
C LEU A 29 -1.27 16.37 21.72
N PRO A 30 -0.70 16.06 20.54
CA PRO A 30 0.42 16.81 20.00
C PRO A 30 0.09 18.30 19.81
N PRO A 31 1.06 19.23 19.92
CA PRO A 31 0.81 20.66 19.70
C PRO A 31 0.22 20.98 18.32
N ARG A 32 0.63 20.22 17.30
CA ARG A 32 0.08 20.29 15.94
C ARG A 32 -0.10 18.88 15.38
N PHE A 33 -1.27 18.63 14.82
CA PHE A 33 -1.60 17.32 14.24
C PHE A 33 -2.69 17.46 13.17
N ILE A 34 -2.83 16.43 12.34
CA ILE A 34 -3.99 16.24 11.48
C ILE A 34 -4.92 15.24 12.18
N PHE A 35 -6.15 15.66 12.43
CA PHE A 35 -7.21 14.76 12.86
C PHE A 35 -7.91 14.19 11.64
N VAL A 36 -7.98 12.85 11.56
CA VAL A 36 -8.65 12.12 10.49
C VAL A 36 -9.87 11.44 11.09
N LYS A 37 -11.05 11.89 10.69
CA LYS A 37 -12.32 11.28 11.01
C LYS A 37 -12.72 10.31 9.90
N ASN A 38 -12.81 9.03 10.24
CA ASN A 38 -13.19 8.00 9.29
C ASN A 38 -14.71 7.93 9.13
N HIS A 39 -15.21 7.60 7.93
CA HIS A 39 -16.64 7.40 7.73
C HIS A 39 -17.15 6.23 8.60
N PRO A 40 -18.34 6.31 9.24
CA PRO A 40 -18.88 5.23 10.07
C PRO A 40 -18.96 3.87 9.35
N HIS A 41 -19.22 3.87 8.04
CA HIS A 41 -19.28 2.63 7.24
C HIS A 41 -17.92 1.92 7.13
N SER A 42 -16.80 2.65 7.26
CA SER A 42 -15.47 2.05 7.23
C SER A 42 -15.18 1.18 8.46
N ARG A 43 -15.89 1.41 9.58
CA ARG A 43 -15.63 0.78 10.89
C ARG A 43 -14.20 0.95 11.39
N LEU A 44 -13.47 1.91 10.85
CA LEU A 44 -12.12 2.28 11.31
C LEU A 44 -12.23 3.36 12.40
N PRO A 45 -11.36 3.31 13.42
CA PRO A 45 -11.31 4.35 14.43
C PRO A 45 -10.76 5.66 13.85
N ASP A 46 -11.13 6.78 14.45
CA ASP A 46 -10.54 8.08 14.13
C ASP A 46 -9.04 8.10 14.48
N LYS A 47 -8.27 8.89 13.76
CA LYS A 47 -6.81 8.86 13.81
C LYS A 47 -6.21 10.24 13.97
N ILE A 48 -5.10 10.30 14.70
CA ILE A 48 -4.28 11.50 14.88
C ILE A 48 -2.94 11.29 14.20
N ILE A 49 -2.55 12.24 13.36
CA ILE A 49 -1.26 12.26 12.67
C ILE A 49 -0.47 13.46 13.21
N PRO A 50 0.45 13.26 14.19
CA PRO A 50 1.32 14.31 14.69
C PRO A 50 2.14 14.95 13.56
N LEU A 51 2.29 16.27 13.57
CA LEU A 51 3.14 16.99 12.63
C LEU A 51 4.53 17.31 13.20
N ASP A 52 4.62 17.40 14.53
CA ASP A 52 5.83 17.83 15.25
C ASP A 52 6.58 16.67 15.91
N ALA A 53 6.31 15.42 15.51
CA ALA A 53 7.06 14.28 16.02
C ALA A 53 8.54 14.43 15.66
N SER A 54 9.40 14.48 16.67
CA SER A 54 10.85 14.33 16.50
C SER A 54 11.07 12.99 15.79
N SER A 55 12.04 12.96 14.88
CA SER A 55 12.32 11.86 13.96
C SER A 55 12.60 10.48 14.61
N ASP A 56 12.55 10.40 15.94
CA ASP A 56 12.75 9.20 16.75
C ASP A 56 11.44 8.50 17.15
N SER A 57 10.29 9.13 16.92
CA SER A 57 8.98 8.49 17.08
C SER A 57 8.12 8.84 15.88
N SER A 58 8.44 8.29 14.72
CA SER A 58 7.50 8.25 13.60
C SER A 58 6.20 7.69 14.15
N PRO A 59 5.09 8.45 14.16
CA PRO A 59 3.79 7.86 14.38
C PRO A 59 3.61 6.99 13.15
N GLU A 60 3.80 5.69 13.32
CA GLU A 60 3.39 4.70 12.36
C GLU A 60 1.98 5.11 11.95
N THR A 61 1.87 5.64 10.74
CA THR A 61 0.60 5.72 10.08
C THR A 61 0.16 4.26 10.06
N SER A 62 -0.67 3.89 11.03
CA SER A 62 -1.45 2.66 11.13
C SER A 62 -2.40 2.50 9.94
N LEU A 63 -1.85 2.56 8.73
CA LEU A 63 -2.33 1.90 7.53
C LEU A 63 -1.67 0.52 7.57
N GLY A 64 -2.03 -0.27 8.58
CA GLY A 64 -1.48 -1.61 8.83
C GLY A 64 0.04 -1.64 9.06
N ASN A 65 0.47 -1.99 10.26
CA ASN A 65 1.75 -2.68 10.46
C ASN A 65 1.66 -4.09 9.85
N ASN A 66 1.37 -4.15 8.55
CA ASN A 66 2.08 -5.04 7.69
C ASN A 66 3.22 -4.16 7.13
N ASP A 67 4.21 -3.81 7.96
CA ASP A 67 5.53 -4.37 7.68
C ASP A 67 5.32 -5.70 6.97
N THR A 68 5.30 -5.62 5.63
CA THR A 68 5.55 -6.75 4.78
C THR A 68 6.97 -7.11 5.16
N GLU A 69 7.06 -7.92 6.22
CA GLU A 69 8.27 -8.56 6.68
C GLU A 69 8.93 -9.00 5.39
N PHE A 70 10.07 -8.37 5.07
CA PHE A 70 10.78 -8.70 3.84
C PHE A 70 11.16 -10.15 4.02
N ASP A 71 10.34 -11.05 3.48
CA ASP A 71 10.53 -12.46 3.63
C ASP A 71 11.89 -12.73 2.97
N PRO A 72 12.92 -13.14 3.74
CA PRO A 72 14.22 -13.43 3.15
C PRO A 72 14.15 -14.62 2.18
N ASP A 73 13.08 -15.43 2.25
CA ASP A 73 12.73 -16.46 1.29
C ASP A 73 11.83 -15.94 0.14
N ALA A 74 11.39 -14.67 0.18
CA ALA A 74 10.81 -14.02 -0.98
C ALA A 74 11.86 -14.10 -2.07
N ARG A 75 11.54 -14.84 -3.12
CA ARG A 75 12.32 -14.86 -4.36
C ARG A 75 11.77 -13.72 -5.19
N PRO A 76 12.27 -12.47 -5.09
CA PRO A 76 11.73 -11.35 -5.86
C PRO A 76 11.93 -11.53 -7.36
N TRP A 77 12.84 -12.43 -7.75
CA TRP A 77 13.04 -12.87 -9.12
C TRP A 77 12.10 -14.00 -9.54
N ALA A 78 11.22 -14.53 -8.69
CA ALA A 78 10.18 -15.46 -9.15
C ALA A 78 9.27 -14.73 -10.17
N PRO A 79 8.80 -15.41 -11.23
CA PRO A 79 8.87 -16.85 -11.47
C PRO A 79 10.13 -17.33 -12.20
N PHE A 80 11.15 -16.48 -12.37
CA PHE A 80 12.42 -16.90 -12.93
C PHE A 80 13.11 -17.88 -11.98
N ARG A 81 13.85 -18.85 -12.56
CA ARG A 81 14.52 -19.89 -11.78
C ARG A 81 15.65 -19.32 -10.91
N SER A 82 16.33 -18.29 -11.41
CA SER A 82 17.42 -17.61 -10.71
C SER A 82 17.37 -16.10 -10.92
N PHE A 83 18.06 -15.36 -10.06
CA PHE A 83 18.25 -13.92 -10.25
C PHE A 83 19.02 -13.60 -11.55
N ALA A 84 19.96 -14.46 -11.96
CA ALA A 84 20.69 -14.31 -13.21
C ALA A 84 19.76 -14.41 -14.42
N ASP A 85 18.83 -15.37 -14.41
CA ASP A 85 17.79 -15.52 -15.45
C ASP A 85 16.89 -14.28 -15.54
N TYR A 86 16.43 -13.77 -14.39
CA TYR A 86 15.65 -12.53 -14.34
C TYR A 86 16.42 -11.35 -14.96
N LYS A 87 17.69 -11.18 -14.59
CA LYS A 87 18.54 -10.09 -15.10
C LYS A 87 18.79 -10.22 -16.60
N PHE A 88 19.04 -11.45 -17.07
CA PHE A 88 19.24 -11.74 -18.49
C PHE A 88 17.96 -11.45 -19.29
N ALA A 89 16.82 -12.01 -18.89
CA ALA A 89 15.53 -11.78 -19.54
C ALA A 89 15.18 -10.27 -19.57
N THR A 90 15.42 -9.56 -18.46
CA THR A 90 15.22 -8.10 -18.38
C THR A 90 16.08 -7.35 -19.39
N ARG A 91 17.35 -7.76 -19.59
CA ARG A 91 18.24 -7.17 -20.60
C ARG A 91 17.69 -7.40 -22.01
N CYS A 92 17.28 -8.63 -22.33
CA CYS A 92 16.73 -8.97 -23.65
C CYS A 92 15.50 -8.12 -23.97
N VAL A 93 14.54 -8.01 -23.03
CA VAL A 93 13.32 -7.20 -23.21
C VAL A 93 13.65 -5.71 -23.35
N LYS A 94 14.50 -5.15 -22.48
CA LYS A 94 14.87 -3.72 -22.52
C LYS A 94 15.59 -3.34 -23.81
N ARG A 95 16.40 -4.26 -24.35
CA ARG A 95 17.15 -4.06 -25.59
C ARG A 95 16.38 -4.45 -26.84
N ARG A 96 15.19 -5.05 -26.71
CA ARG A 96 14.39 -5.58 -27.81
C ARG A 96 15.20 -6.55 -28.70
N MET A 97 15.99 -7.41 -28.06
CA MET A 97 16.80 -8.41 -28.77
C MET A 97 15.88 -9.36 -29.55
N THR A 98 16.31 -9.71 -30.75
CA THR A 98 15.68 -10.74 -31.58
C THR A 98 15.96 -12.13 -31.02
N ASN A 99 15.15 -13.11 -31.41
CA ASN A 99 15.33 -14.50 -30.95
C ASN A 99 16.70 -15.06 -31.34
N GLN A 100 17.21 -14.69 -32.52
CA GLN A 100 18.54 -15.07 -32.97
C GLN A 100 19.64 -14.47 -32.08
N GLU A 101 19.59 -13.17 -31.79
CA GLU A 101 20.58 -12.53 -30.89
C GLU A 101 20.53 -13.11 -29.48
N ILE A 102 19.35 -13.53 -29.01
CA ILE A 102 19.21 -14.18 -27.70
C ILE A 102 19.87 -15.56 -27.71
N ASP A 103 19.66 -16.35 -28.76
CA ASP A 103 20.27 -17.68 -28.87
C ASP A 103 21.80 -17.57 -29.01
N GLU A 104 22.31 -16.63 -29.82
CA GLU A 104 23.74 -16.35 -29.97
C GLU A 104 24.38 -15.94 -28.63
N ASP A 105 23.77 -15.00 -27.90
CA ASP A 105 24.25 -14.58 -26.57
C ASP A 105 24.23 -15.74 -25.55
N LEU A 106 23.27 -16.66 -25.64
CA LEU A 106 23.19 -17.82 -24.74
C LEU A 106 24.24 -18.87 -25.08
N ASP A 107 24.46 -19.14 -26.36
CA ASP A 107 25.52 -20.04 -26.82
C ASP A 107 26.89 -19.54 -26.35
N ASP A 108 27.20 -18.25 -26.55
CA ASP A 108 28.43 -17.61 -26.09
C ASP A 108 28.57 -17.65 -24.54
N LEU A 109 27.47 -17.57 -23.79
CA LEU A 109 27.52 -17.66 -22.33
C LEU A 109 27.78 -19.08 -21.82
N HIS A 110 27.38 -20.10 -22.58
CA HIS A 110 27.49 -21.52 -22.21
C HIS A 110 28.68 -22.23 -22.84
N ASP A 111 29.36 -21.63 -23.81
CA ASP A 111 30.51 -22.20 -24.52
C ASP A 111 31.73 -22.46 -23.62
N GLY A 112 31.75 -21.88 -22.41
CA GLY A 112 32.84 -21.99 -21.44
C GLY A 112 34.11 -21.20 -21.80
N VAL A 113 34.13 -20.52 -22.95
CA VAL A 113 35.22 -19.66 -23.41
C VAL A 113 35.01 -18.24 -22.91
N PHE A 114 33.78 -17.73 -23.00
CA PHE A 114 33.46 -16.37 -22.55
C PHE A 114 33.16 -16.30 -21.05
N SER A 115 32.56 -17.35 -20.48
CA SER A 115 32.18 -17.42 -19.07
C SER A 115 32.43 -18.82 -18.50
N SER A 116 33.31 -18.93 -17.50
CA SER A 116 33.62 -20.19 -16.83
C SER A 116 32.61 -20.60 -15.75
N ASP A 117 31.76 -19.68 -15.30
CA ASP A 117 30.73 -19.91 -14.26
C ASP A 117 29.43 -19.20 -14.64
N CYS A 118 28.77 -19.71 -15.70
CA CYS A 118 27.50 -19.16 -16.15
C CYS A 118 26.36 -19.52 -15.17
N LYS A 119 25.79 -18.48 -14.55
CA LYS A 119 24.64 -18.62 -13.62
C LYS A 119 23.28 -18.54 -14.31
N VAL A 120 23.25 -18.15 -15.59
CA VAL A 120 22.03 -18.16 -16.41
C VAL A 120 21.72 -19.61 -16.76
N THR A 121 20.48 -20.02 -16.58
CA THR A 121 20.03 -21.40 -16.82
C THR A 121 19.29 -21.57 -18.14
N PHE A 122 18.88 -20.48 -18.78
CA PHE A 122 18.28 -20.49 -20.11
C PHE A 122 19.21 -21.12 -21.14
N GLN A 123 18.67 -21.99 -21.99
CA GLN A 123 19.42 -22.61 -23.08
C GLN A 123 19.05 -21.97 -24.43
N THR A 124 17.81 -21.49 -24.57
CA THR A 124 17.33 -20.86 -25.80
C THR A 124 16.39 -19.69 -25.49
N HIS A 125 16.09 -18.87 -26.50
CA HIS A 125 15.07 -17.83 -26.44
C HIS A 125 13.70 -18.37 -25.98
N ARG A 126 13.38 -19.64 -26.26
CA ARG A 126 12.13 -20.27 -25.83
C ARG A 126 12.02 -20.38 -24.31
N ASP A 127 13.13 -20.58 -23.60
CA ASP A 127 13.15 -20.63 -22.14
C ASP A 127 12.92 -19.23 -21.53
N VAL A 128 13.49 -18.21 -22.19
CA VAL A 128 13.26 -16.80 -21.86
C VAL A 128 11.78 -16.46 -22.05
N GLU A 129 11.21 -16.78 -23.22
CA GLU A 129 9.79 -16.57 -23.53
C GLU A 129 8.87 -17.28 -22.54
N LYS A 130 9.17 -18.54 -22.20
CA LYS A 130 8.40 -19.31 -21.22
C LYS A 130 8.42 -18.68 -19.83
N SER A 131 9.58 -18.20 -19.39
CA SER A 131 9.72 -17.54 -18.08
C SER A 131 9.04 -16.18 -18.06
N LEU A 132 9.13 -15.43 -19.16
CA LEU A 132 8.37 -14.18 -19.34
C LEU A 132 6.87 -14.43 -19.37
N ALA A 133 6.40 -15.49 -20.03
CA ALA A 133 5.00 -15.87 -20.03
C ALA A 133 4.51 -16.21 -18.62
N ALA A 134 5.29 -16.99 -17.85
CA ALA A 134 4.99 -17.26 -16.45
C ALA A 134 4.92 -15.97 -15.62
N ALA A 135 5.83 -15.02 -15.86
CA ALA A 135 5.86 -13.72 -15.18
C ALA A 135 4.67 -12.82 -15.55
N ARG A 136 4.02 -13.07 -16.69
CA ARG A 136 2.82 -12.33 -17.11
C ARG A 136 1.54 -12.86 -16.45
N ILE A 137 1.48 -14.15 -16.10
CA ILE A 137 0.29 -14.79 -15.51
C ILE A 137 -0.09 -14.18 -14.15
N THR A 138 0.85 -13.56 -13.44
CA THR A 138 0.57 -12.86 -12.18
C THR A 138 -0.30 -11.61 -12.37
N ASN A 139 -0.54 -11.18 -13.60
CA ASN A 139 -1.26 -9.97 -13.94
C ASN A 139 -2.36 -10.24 -14.98
N ILE A 140 -3.32 -9.31 -15.09
CA ILE A 140 -4.31 -9.32 -16.18
C ILE A 140 -3.61 -9.20 -17.53
N SER A 141 -4.01 -10.07 -18.46
CA SER A 141 -3.47 -10.13 -19.82
C SER A 141 -3.80 -8.86 -20.61
N PHE A 142 -2.90 -8.50 -21.53
CA PHE A 142 -3.19 -7.51 -22.55
C PHE A 142 -4.12 -8.11 -23.61
N HIS A 143 -5.04 -7.29 -24.08
CA HIS A 143 -5.92 -7.54 -25.21
C HIS A 143 -5.43 -6.69 -26.39
N SER A 144 -5.40 -7.28 -27.57
CA SER A 144 -5.10 -6.57 -28.81
C SER A 144 -6.38 -6.39 -29.60
N GLU A 145 -6.72 -5.16 -29.93
CA GLU A 145 -7.89 -4.82 -30.75
C GLU A 145 -7.46 -3.92 -31.91
N THR A 146 -8.05 -4.13 -33.08
CA THR A 146 -7.84 -3.26 -34.23
C THR A 146 -8.99 -2.27 -34.32
N LEU A 147 -8.71 -1.00 -34.03
CA LEU A 147 -9.67 0.08 -34.17
C LEU A 147 -9.59 0.65 -35.59
N VAL A 148 -10.73 0.84 -36.22
CA VAL A 148 -10.83 1.56 -37.50
C VAL A 148 -11.24 3.00 -37.21
N VAL A 149 -10.34 3.94 -37.47
CA VAL A 149 -10.58 5.37 -37.22
C VAL A 149 -10.72 6.10 -38.57
N ASP A 150 -11.84 6.79 -38.73
CA ASP A 150 -12.08 7.71 -39.85
C ASP A 150 -11.54 9.10 -39.47
N TYR A 151 -10.38 9.48 -40.02
CA TYR A 151 -9.70 10.73 -39.63
C TYR A 151 -10.27 11.99 -40.33
N ASP A 152 -10.83 11.86 -41.55
CA ASP A 152 -11.39 13.00 -42.32
C ASP A 152 -12.90 12.88 -42.62
N GLY A 153 -13.66 12.18 -41.77
CA GLY A 153 -15.13 12.07 -41.87
C GLY A 153 -15.66 11.16 -43.01
N PRO A 154 -16.98 10.94 -43.09
CA PRO A 154 -17.57 9.87 -43.89
C PRO A 154 -17.50 10.06 -45.41
N THR A 155 -17.17 11.27 -45.89
CA THR A 155 -17.20 11.64 -47.32
C THR A 155 -15.83 11.78 -47.98
N LEU A 156 -14.74 11.93 -47.21
CA LEU A 156 -13.35 12.04 -47.71
C LEU A 156 -12.34 11.20 -46.91
N GLY A 157 -12.76 10.57 -45.81
CA GLY A 157 -11.91 9.91 -44.81
C GLY A 157 -11.12 8.71 -45.31
N LYS A 158 -9.79 8.79 -45.24
CA LYS A 158 -8.96 7.59 -45.14
C LYS A 158 -9.28 6.88 -43.82
N ARG A 159 -9.53 5.57 -43.94
CA ARG A 159 -9.64 4.66 -42.80
C ARG A 159 -8.25 4.26 -42.36
N TYR A 160 -7.97 4.45 -41.08
CA TYR A 160 -6.74 3.98 -40.46
C TYR A 160 -7.07 2.81 -39.55
N GLU A 161 -6.44 1.67 -39.82
CA GLU A 161 -6.44 0.55 -38.89
C GLU A 161 -5.32 0.79 -37.88
N VAL A 162 -5.72 0.99 -36.62
CA VAL A 162 -4.80 1.17 -35.50
C VAL A 162 -4.92 -0.04 -34.60
N GLN A 163 -3.85 -0.81 -34.48
CA GLN A 163 -3.76 -1.84 -33.45
C GLN A 163 -3.45 -1.19 -32.12
N VAL A 164 -4.32 -1.43 -31.15
CA VAL A 164 -4.14 -1.00 -29.76
C VAL A 164 -4.01 -2.23 -28.89
N GLU A 165 -3.05 -2.17 -27.96
CA GLU A 165 -2.91 -3.16 -26.91
C GLU A 165 -3.29 -2.50 -25.59
N PHE A 166 -4.28 -3.05 -24.89
CA PHE A 166 -4.76 -2.51 -23.63
C PHE A 166 -5.09 -3.62 -22.64
N ARG A 167 -5.08 -3.29 -21.34
CA ARG A 167 -5.74 -4.13 -20.34
C ARG A 167 -7.12 -3.58 -20.12
N ASP A 168 -8.11 -4.46 -19.95
CA ASP A 168 -9.45 -4.03 -19.57
C ASP A 168 -9.34 -3.23 -18.26
N PRO A 169 -9.70 -1.94 -18.25
CA PRO A 169 -9.53 -1.11 -17.06
C PRO A 169 -10.38 -1.58 -15.89
N TRP A 170 -11.54 -2.17 -16.16
CA TRP A 170 -12.46 -2.69 -15.15
C TRP A 170 -11.92 -3.98 -14.53
N GLU A 171 -11.42 -4.90 -15.34
CA GLU A 171 -10.74 -6.09 -14.82
C GLU A 171 -9.53 -5.70 -13.98
N LEU A 172 -8.71 -4.75 -14.46
CA LEU A 172 -7.54 -4.27 -13.75
C LEU A 172 -7.89 -3.67 -12.39
N THR A 173 -8.93 -2.84 -12.37
CA THR A 173 -9.43 -2.24 -11.13
C THR A 173 -9.94 -3.30 -10.16
N LYS A 174 -10.72 -4.30 -10.62
CA LYS A 174 -11.17 -5.41 -9.77
C LYS A 174 -10.00 -6.22 -9.21
N TRP A 175 -8.96 -6.45 -10.00
CA TRP A 175 -7.79 -7.18 -9.54
C TRP A 175 -7.04 -6.40 -8.46
N TRP A 176 -6.80 -5.10 -8.64
CA TRP A 176 -6.22 -4.25 -7.60
C TRP A 176 -7.08 -4.16 -6.35
N ALA A 177 -8.40 -4.06 -6.52
CA ALA A 177 -9.36 -4.02 -5.41
C ALA A 177 -9.31 -5.28 -4.53
N CYS A 178 -9.04 -6.44 -5.14
CA CYS A 178 -8.96 -7.72 -4.46
C CYS A 178 -7.55 -8.09 -4.00
N ASP A 179 -6.52 -7.31 -4.35
CA ASP A 179 -5.15 -7.58 -3.97
C ASP A 179 -4.94 -7.25 -2.49
N ALA A 180 -4.70 -8.28 -1.69
CA ALA A 180 -4.46 -8.15 -0.26
C ALA A 180 -3.22 -7.29 0.05
N SER A 181 -2.26 -7.23 -0.86
CA SER A 181 -1.09 -6.36 -0.71
C SER A 181 -1.42 -4.89 -0.93
N LEU A 182 -2.49 -4.57 -1.66
CA LEU A 182 -2.91 -3.19 -1.97
C LEU A 182 -4.06 -2.70 -1.10
N VAL A 183 -4.70 -3.59 -0.33
CA VAL A 183 -5.86 -3.24 0.51
C VAL A 183 -5.53 -2.11 1.50
N HIS A 184 -4.30 -2.09 2.02
CA HIS A 184 -3.88 -1.11 3.03
C HIS A 184 -3.65 0.29 2.45
N VAL A 185 -3.36 0.42 1.16
CA VAL A 185 -3.25 1.73 0.48
C VAL A 185 -4.56 2.15 -0.19
N SER A 186 -5.54 1.26 -0.25
CA SER A 186 -6.83 1.52 -0.87
C SER A 186 -7.77 2.25 0.11
N THR A 187 -8.30 3.40 -0.32
CA THR A 187 -9.31 4.13 0.46
C THR A 187 -10.68 3.89 -0.13
N TRP A 188 -11.48 3.05 0.53
CA TRP A 188 -12.83 2.68 0.08
C TRP A 188 -13.92 3.63 0.55
N HIS A 189 -13.67 4.33 1.66
CA HIS A 189 -14.61 5.25 2.26
C HIS A 189 -13.97 6.62 2.40
N SER A 190 -14.80 7.64 2.22
CA SER A 190 -14.51 9.04 2.51
C SER A 190 -13.99 9.25 3.93
N GLN A 191 -13.21 10.31 4.08
CA GLN A 191 -12.60 10.69 5.35
C GLN A 191 -12.63 12.20 5.48
N LYS A 192 -12.87 12.73 6.67
CA LYS A 192 -12.69 14.16 6.92
C LYS A 192 -11.36 14.38 7.61
N LYS A 193 -10.57 15.32 7.09
CA LYS A 193 -9.27 15.68 7.67
C LYS A 193 -9.34 17.11 8.19
N TYR A 194 -8.74 17.37 9.34
CA TYR A 194 -8.73 18.68 9.97
C TYR A 194 -7.34 19.02 10.49
N LEU A 195 -6.86 20.22 10.19
CA LEU A 195 -5.61 20.70 10.75
C LEU A 195 -5.86 21.26 12.15
N CYS A 196 -5.35 20.57 13.16
CA CYS A 196 -5.52 20.91 14.57
C CYS A 196 -4.24 21.54 15.13
N ALA A 197 -4.42 22.54 15.99
CA ALA A 197 -3.34 23.26 16.65
C ALA A 197 -3.62 23.43 18.14
N LYS A 198 -2.58 23.67 18.93
CA LYS A 198 -2.61 23.87 20.38
C LYS A 198 -3.04 22.65 21.20
N GLY A 199 -2.87 21.43 20.67
CA GLY A 199 -3.21 20.21 21.41
C GLY A 199 -4.72 20.00 21.60
N GLU A 200 -5.56 20.61 20.76
CA GLU A 200 -7.02 20.44 20.80
C GLU A 200 -7.54 20.04 19.42
N ILE A 201 -8.60 19.21 19.40
CA ILE A 201 -9.26 18.81 18.15
C ILE A 201 -10.12 20.00 17.67
N ASP A 202 -9.71 20.61 16.56
CA ASP A 202 -10.42 21.71 15.91
C ASP A 202 -11.01 21.25 14.58
N LEU A 203 -12.34 21.20 14.48
CA LEU A 203 -13.06 20.78 13.28
C LEU A 203 -13.43 21.95 12.35
N THR A 204 -12.99 23.17 12.64
CA THR A 204 -13.34 24.37 11.86
C THR A 204 -12.55 24.53 10.57
N ASN A 205 -11.39 23.88 10.47
CA ASN A 205 -10.47 24.01 9.34
C ASN A 205 -10.28 22.66 8.60
N PRO A 206 -11.21 22.29 7.70
CA PRO A 206 -11.10 21.05 6.93
C PRO A 206 -9.97 21.12 5.90
N LEU A 207 -9.28 20.00 5.75
CA LEU A 207 -8.21 19.80 4.78
C LEU A 207 -8.72 18.94 3.61
N TYR A 208 -8.82 19.53 2.43
CA TYR A 208 -9.16 18.85 1.19
C TYR A 208 -7.89 18.57 0.39
N ASN A 209 -7.30 17.39 0.58
CA ASN A 209 -6.05 17.03 -0.08
C ASN A 209 -6.18 15.90 -1.11
N GLU A 210 -7.27 15.14 -1.03
CA GLU A 210 -7.55 13.99 -1.89
C GLU A 210 -9.02 13.97 -2.29
N PRO A 211 -9.42 13.34 -3.41
CA PRO A 211 -10.82 13.30 -3.84
C PRO A 211 -11.77 12.81 -2.74
N TRP A 212 -11.40 11.76 -2.01
CA TRP A 212 -12.21 11.16 -0.93
C TRP A 212 -12.29 12.01 0.37
N THR A 213 -11.63 13.18 0.41
CA THR A 213 -11.73 14.10 1.54
C THR A 213 -12.80 15.18 1.37
N GLY A 214 -13.41 15.27 0.19
CA GLY A 214 -14.47 16.22 -0.09
C GLY A 214 -15.78 15.90 0.64
N GLU A 215 -16.50 16.93 1.08
CA GLU A 215 -17.80 16.78 1.75
C GLU A 215 -18.81 16.03 0.87
N THR A 216 -18.81 16.28 -0.43
CA THR A 216 -19.70 15.58 -1.38
C THR A 216 -19.47 14.06 -1.36
N TRP A 217 -18.23 13.59 -1.24
CA TRP A 217 -17.96 12.16 -1.15
C TRP A 217 -18.40 11.56 0.18
N TRP A 218 -18.32 12.34 1.26
CA TRP A 218 -18.88 11.94 2.55
C TRP A 218 -20.39 11.78 2.48
N GLU A 219 -21.10 12.74 1.87
CA GLU A 219 -22.56 12.66 1.70
C GLU A 219 -22.95 11.47 0.81
N VAL A 220 -22.18 11.22 -0.25
CA VAL A 220 -22.36 10.05 -1.12
C VAL A 220 -22.23 8.76 -0.31
N ASP A 221 -21.20 8.62 0.51
CA ASP A 221 -21.01 7.43 1.36
C ASP A 221 -22.13 7.24 2.39
N VAL A 222 -22.75 8.32 2.87
CA VAL A 222 -23.96 8.22 3.73
C VAL A 222 -25.14 7.65 2.95
N CYS A 223 -25.24 7.95 1.65
CA CYS A 223 -26.36 7.49 0.80
C CYS A 223 -26.25 6.02 0.40
N PHE A 224 -25.06 5.41 0.50
CA PHE A 224 -24.82 4.01 0.14
C PHE A 224 -24.53 3.16 1.40
N PRO A 225 -25.27 2.06 1.63
CA PRO A 225 -25.14 1.23 2.82
C PRO A 225 -23.81 0.45 2.90
#